data_AF-A0A926GPP4-F1
#
_entry.id   AF-A0A926GPP4-F1
#
_cell.length_a   1.000
_cell.length_b   1.000
_cell.length_c   1.000
_cell.angle_alpha   90.00
_cell.angle_beta   90.00
_cell.angle_gamma   90.00
#
_symmetry.space_group_name_H-M   'P 1'
#
loop_
_entity.id
_entity.type
_entity.pdbx_description
1 polymer ?
#
loop_
_entity_poly.entity_id
_entity_poly.type
_entity_poly.pdbx_seq_one_letter_code
_entity_poly.pdbx_strand_id
1 'polypeptide(L)'
;MISNPSRHCTVELQALPSRIGQVRRIVSAQLRYWHLESLIDRAMLGVTELLSNVHRHAQPDKTCTVEIEWLLDRLMVSVRDHDPRLPVVGEIEDIAPLATCGRGLAMVAAVSETWGARPDGDSGKVVWFTLPTPAAPRASAARPPRRVAGFAEVGLAADGRRPEPVPARSAADGHRPEHAPARSAVAG
;
A
#
# COMPACT_ATOMS: atom_id res chain seq x y z
N MET A 1 41.15 -15.28 -10.41
CA MET A 1 39.80 -15.84 -10.27
C MET A 1 38.87 -14.65 -10.05
N ILE A 2 38.25 -14.14 -11.12
CA ILE A 2 37.44 -12.92 -11.04
C ILE A 2 36.03 -13.39 -10.66
N SER A 3 35.70 -13.34 -9.37
CA SER A 3 34.33 -13.60 -8.92
C SER A 3 33.43 -12.56 -9.58
N ASN A 4 32.55 -13.00 -10.47
CA ASN A 4 31.56 -12.12 -11.06
C ASN A 4 30.73 -11.55 -9.89
N PRO A 5 30.62 -10.23 -9.72
CA PRO A 5 29.86 -9.65 -8.63
C PRO A 5 28.42 -10.16 -8.72
N SER A 6 27.89 -10.69 -7.61
CA SER A 6 26.49 -11.10 -7.55
C SER A 6 25.64 -9.89 -7.92
N ARG A 7 24.81 -10.03 -8.96
CA ARG A 7 23.85 -8.99 -9.39
C ARG A 7 22.57 -9.02 -8.57
N HIS A 8 22.65 -9.64 -7.40
CA HIS A 8 21.54 -9.91 -6.50
C HIS A 8 21.99 -9.63 -5.08
N CYS A 9 21.13 -8.99 -4.29
CA CYS A 9 21.29 -8.89 -2.84
C CYS A 9 19.92 -9.03 -2.16
N THR A 10 19.88 -9.81 -1.09
CA THR A 10 18.68 -10.07 -0.29
C THR A 10 18.92 -9.67 1.16
N VAL A 11 17.95 -9.01 1.78
CA VAL A 11 17.98 -8.61 3.19
C VAL A 11 16.67 -8.98 3.85
N GLU A 12 16.72 -9.89 4.82
CA GLU A 12 15.58 -10.22 5.67
C GLU A 12 15.60 -9.34 6.92
N LEU A 13 14.42 -8.83 7.30
CA LEU A 13 14.27 -7.98 8.46
C LEU A 13 12.84 -7.97 8.98
N GLN A 14 12.68 -7.44 10.19
CA GLN A 14 11.42 -6.83 10.61
C GLN A 14 11.42 -5.34 10.26
N ALA A 15 10.39 -4.88 9.55
CA ALA A 15 10.21 -3.50 9.12
C ALA A 15 9.89 -2.57 10.30
N LEU A 16 10.85 -2.39 11.20
CA LEU A 16 10.82 -1.44 12.30
C LEU A 16 11.61 -0.18 11.92
N PRO A 17 11.23 1.03 12.37
CA PRO A 17 11.93 2.27 12.01
C PRO A 17 13.46 2.21 12.20
N SER A 18 13.93 1.57 13.27
CA SER A 18 15.36 1.37 13.55
C SER A 18 16.08 0.45 12.54
N ARG A 19 15.37 -0.52 11.96
CA ARG A 19 15.89 -1.47 10.97
C ARG A 19 15.86 -0.90 9.54
N ILE A 20 14.89 -0.05 9.21
CA ILE A 20 14.80 0.62 7.90
C ILE A 20 16.11 1.39 7.60
N GLY A 21 16.65 2.11 8.59
CA GLY A 21 17.93 2.80 8.44
C GLY A 21 19.13 1.86 8.18
N GLN A 22 19.08 0.62 8.64
CA GLN A 22 20.10 -0.40 8.34
C GLN A 22 19.99 -0.88 6.90
N VAL A 23 18.76 -1.20 6.43
CA VAL A 23 18.52 -1.62 5.04
C VAL A 23 18.97 -0.55 4.07
N ARG A 24 18.66 0.72 4.33
CA ARG A 24 19.12 1.84 3.48
C ARG A 24 20.63 1.85 3.30
N ARG A 25 21.39 1.61 4.39
CA ARG A 25 22.86 1.53 4.33
C ARG A 25 23.34 0.33 3.52
N ILE A 26 22.72 -0.84 3.70
CA ILE A 26 23.06 -2.06 2.95
C ILE A 26 22.81 -1.87 1.45
N VAL A 27 21.60 -1.43 1.07
CA VAL A 27 21.24 -1.19 -0.33
C VAL A 27 22.14 -0.11 -0.94
N SER A 28 22.43 0.97 -0.23
CA SER A 28 23.34 2.02 -0.72
C SER A 28 24.76 1.48 -0.96
N ALA A 29 25.26 0.63 -0.06
CA ALA A 29 26.57 0.00 -0.23
C ALA A 29 26.57 -0.95 -1.43
N GLN A 30 25.51 -1.74 -1.61
CA GLN A 30 25.37 -2.65 -2.75
C GLN A 30 25.34 -1.88 -4.09
N LEU A 31 24.59 -0.77 -4.16
CA LEU A 31 24.52 0.04 -5.38
C LEU A 31 25.87 0.70 -5.72
N ARG A 32 26.66 1.12 -4.72
CA ARG A 32 28.04 1.58 -4.95
C ARG A 32 28.92 0.46 -5.47
N TYR A 33 28.79 -0.74 -4.90
CA TYR A 33 29.53 -1.91 -5.36
C TYR A 33 29.21 -2.30 -6.81
N TRP A 34 27.97 -2.05 -7.26
CA TRP A 34 27.55 -2.23 -8.65
C TRP A 34 27.80 -1.02 -9.57
N HIS A 35 28.41 0.06 -9.08
CA HIS A 35 28.61 1.30 -9.83
C HIS A 35 27.29 1.95 -10.33
N LEU A 36 26.25 1.91 -9.49
CA LEU A 36 24.92 2.46 -9.73
C LEU A 36 24.61 3.63 -8.77
N GLU A 37 25.60 4.46 -8.44
CA GLU A 37 25.48 5.54 -7.45
C GLU A 37 24.38 6.55 -7.80
N SER A 38 24.17 6.80 -9.09
CA SER A 38 23.11 7.69 -9.61
C SER A 38 21.69 7.20 -9.33
N LEU A 39 21.51 5.97 -8.85
CA LEU A 39 20.21 5.39 -8.48
C LEU A 39 19.95 5.42 -6.98
N ILE A 40 20.96 5.73 -6.15
CA ILE A 40 20.87 5.60 -4.69
C ILE A 40 19.67 6.38 -4.13
N ASP A 41 19.53 7.66 -4.45
CA ASP A 41 18.48 8.50 -3.85
C ASP A 41 17.08 7.98 -4.20
N ARG A 42 16.85 7.61 -5.46
CA ARG A 42 15.58 7.06 -5.94
C ARG A 42 15.29 5.69 -5.33
N ALA A 43 16.30 4.82 -5.27
CA ALA A 43 16.17 3.51 -4.63
C ALA A 43 15.89 3.64 -3.14
N MET A 44 16.55 4.58 -2.45
CA MET A 44 16.36 4.82 -1.02
C MET A 44 14.97 5.34 -0.70
N LEU A 45 14.43 6.24 -1.51
CA LEU A 45 13.06 6.69 -1.36
C LEU A 45 12.09 5.51 -1.53
N GLY A 46 12.21 4.77 -2.63
CA GLY A 46 11.32 3.63 -2.90
C GLY A 46 11.39 2.55 -1.82
N VAL A 47 12.58 2.16 -1.39
CA VAL A 47 12.79 1.18 -0.30
C VAL A 47 12.16 1.68 1.00
N THR A 48 12.35 2.96 1.34
CA THR A 48 11.78 3.54 2.57
C THR A 48 10.26 3.48 2.54
N GLU A 49 9.64 3.88 1.43
CA GLU A 49 8.18 3.87 1.31
C GLU A 49 7.60 2.45 1.34
N LEU A 50 8.24 1.49 0.67
CA LEU A 50 7.79 0.09 0.74
C LEU A 50 7.92 -0.48 2.15
N LEU A 51 9.05 -0.26 2.83
CA LEU A 51 9.24 -0.74 4.21
C LEU A 51 8.32 -0.03 5.21
N SER A 52 8.06 1.27 5.02
CA SER A 52 7.07 2.00 5.81
C SER A 52 5.65 1.46 5.59
N ASN A 53 5.32 1.00 4.38
CA ASN A 53 4.04 0.34 4.13
C ASN A 53 3.95 -1.02 4.83
N VAL A 54 5.00 -1.84 4.79
CA VAL A 54 5.06 -3.09 5.58
C VAL A 54 4.87 -2.77 7.07
N HIS A 55 5.64 -1.82 7.60
CA HIS A 55 5.57 -1.40 9.00
C HIS A 55 4.14 -1.03 9.42
N ARG A 56 3.46 -0.20 8.62
CA ARG A 56 2.11 0.29 8.92
C ARG A 56 1.03 -0.77 8.75
N HIS A 57 1.12 -1.59 7.69
CA HIS A 57 -0.04 -2.36 7.22
C HIS A 57 0.08 -3.87 7.37
N ALA A 58 1.29 -4.44 7.27
CA ALA A 58 1.46 -5.90 7.24
C ALA A 58 1.00 -6.57 8.55
N GLN A 59 0.25 -7.65 8.44
CA GLN A 59 -0.22 -8.49 9.55
C GLN A 59 -0.06 -9.96 9.15
N PRO A 60 0.21 -10.89 10.09
CA PRO A 60 0.26 -10.69 11.54
C PRO A 60 1.56 -10.08 12.07
N ASP A 61 2.67 -10.25 11.34
CA ASP A 61 3.98 -9.72 11.71
C ASP A 61 4.52 -8.71 10.68
N LYS A 62 5.64 -8.07 11.01
CA LYS A 62 6.30 -7.06 10.17
C LYS A 62 7.53 -7.62 9.48
N THR A 63 7.64 -8.94 9.38
CA THR A 63 8.76 -9.61 8.72
C THR A 63 8.62 -9.45 7.23
N CYS A 64 9.74 -9.11 6.58
CA CYS A 64 9.79 -8.93 5.15
C CYS A 64 11.19 -9.22 4.62
N THR A 65 11.25 -9.45 3.32
CA THR A 65 12.47 -9.63 2.57
C THR A 65 12.58 -8.53 1.54
N VAL A 66 13.68 -7.77 1.58
CA VAL A 66 14.04 -6.82 0.52
C VAL A 66 14.99 -7.52 -0.42
N GLU A 67 14.68 -7.48 -1.70
CA GLU A 67 15.50 -8.05 -2.76
C GLU A 67 15.81 -6.98 -3.78
N ILE A 68 17.08 -6.87 -4.15
CA ILE A 68 17.54 -5.98 -5.22
C ILE A 68 18.27 -6.81 -6.27
N GLU A 69 17.88 -6.61 -7.52
CA GLU A 69 18.40 -7.34 -8.67
C GLU A 69 18.84 -6.35 -9.76
N TRP A 70 20.09 -6.47 -10.20
CA TRP A 70 20.63 -5.72 -11.33
C TRP A 70 20.44 -6.51 -12.62
N LEU A 71 19.33 -6.20 -13.29
CA LEU A 71 18.98 -6.70 -14.61
C LEU A 71 19.75 -5.94 -15.71
N LEU A 72 19.64 -6.41 -16.96
CA LEU A 72 20.38 -5.87 -18.11
C LEU A 72 20.28 -4.34 -18.26
N ASP A 73 19.08 -3.78 -18.13
CA ASP A 73 18.78 -2.36 -18.39
C ASP A 73 18.14 -1.63 -17.20
N ARG A 74 17.94 -2.32 -16.08
CA ARG A 74 17.22 -1.79 -14.93
C ARG A 74 17.66 -2.42 -13.60
N LEU A 75 17.47 -1.66 -12.53
CA LEU A 75 17.50 -2.17 -11.18
C LEU A 75 16.06 -2.51 -10.78
N MET A 76 15.81 -3.75 -10.36
CA MET A 76 14.55 -4.14 -9.74
C MET A 76 14.73 -4.17 -8.22
N VAL A 77 13.78 -3.57 -7.51
CA VAL A 77 13.70 -3.64 -6.04
C VAL A 77 12.36 -4.24 -5.69
N SER A 78 12.35 -5.27 -4.86
CA SER A 78 11.14 -5.91 -4.39
C SER A 78 11.14 -6.05 -2.87
N VAL A 79 9.94 -5.98 -2.29
CA VAL A 79 9.68 -6.21 -0.88
C VAL A 79 8.58 -7.24 -0.76
N ARG A 80 8.93 -8.37 -0.17
CA ARG A 80 8.03 -9.49 0.12
C ARG A 80 7.61 -9.44 1.58
N ASP A 81 6.33 -9.54 1.88
CA ASP A 81 5.81 -9.68 3.25
C ASP A 81 4.78 -10.82 3.36
N HIS A 82 4.40 -11.16 4.59
CA HIS A 82 3.49 -12.26 4.91
C HIS A 82 2.01 -11.83 5.02
N ASP A 83 1.61 -10.78 4.31
CA ASP A 83 0.23 -10.31 4.29
C ASP A 83 -0.32 -10.32 2.85
N PRO A 84 -1.31 -11.17 2.54
CA PRO A 84 -1.82 -11.35 1.18
C PRO A 84 -2.60 -10.14 0.66
N ARG A 85 -2.93 -9.16 1.52
CA ARG A 85 -3.71 -7.98 1.12
C ARG A 85 -2.88 -7.08 0.21
N LEU A 86 -3.21 -7.08 -1.08
CA LEU A 86 -2.59 -6.18 -2.04
C LEU A 86 -2.90 -4.71 -1.68
N PRO A 87 -1.92 -3.80 -1.87
CA PRO A 87 -2.16 -2.40 -1.60
C PRO A 87 -3.21 -1.83 -2.55
N VAL A 88 -4.23 -1.19 -1.99
CA VAL A 88 -5.20 -0.39 -2.76
C VAL A 88 -4.58 0.96 -3.05
N VAL A 89 -4.51 1.32 -4.32
CA VAL A 89 -4.07 2.64 -4.75
C VAL A 89 -5.32 3.49 -4.92
N GLY A 90 -5.68 4.24 -3.89
CA GLY A 90 -6.76 5.23 -4.01
C GLY A 90 -6.41 6.26 -5.10
N GLU A 91 -7.42 6.71 -5.83
CA GLU A 91 -7.29 7.93 -6.61
C GLU A 91 -6.96 9.07 -5.65
N ILE A 92 -6.03 9.94 -6.04
CA ILE A 92 -5.49 11.01 -5.19
C ILE A 92 -6.61 11.97 -4.73
N GLU A 93 -7.77 11.94 -5.39
CA GLU A 93 -8.93 12.80 -5.16
C GLU A 93 -9.76 12.40 -3.92
N ASP A 94 -9.76 11.12 -3.50
CA ASP A 94 -10.61 10.62 -2.39
C ASP A 94 -9.90 10.51 -1.03
N ILE A 95 -8.61 10.87 -0.98
CA ILE A 95 -7.80 10.75 0.23
C ILE A 95 -7.79 12.11 0.93
N ALA A 96 -8.47 12.20 2.07
CA ALA A 96 -8.48 13.39 2.92
C ALA A 96 -7.06 13.98 3.07
N PRO A 97 -6.86 15.32 3.10
CA PRO A 97 -5.53 15.95 3.09
C PRO A 97 -4.55 15.52 4.22
N LEU A 98 -5.03 14.79 5.22
CA LEU A 98 -4.27 14.28 6.36
C LEU A 98 -4.10 12.75 6.35
N ALA A 99 -4.74 12.04 5.42
CA ALA A 99 -4.60 10.60 5.28
C ALA A 99 -3.25 10.27 4.61
N THR A 100 -2.42 9.51 5.33
CA THR A 100 -1.10 9.06 4.88
C THR A 100 -1.16 7.76 4.07
N CYS A 101 -2.31 7.09 4.04
CA CYS A 101 -2.56 5.96 3.15
C CYS A 101 -2.48 6.45 1.68
N GLY A 102 -1.81 5.70 0.81
CA GLY A 102 -1.68 6.02 -0.62
C GLY A 102 -0.50 6.92 -1.01
N ARG A 103 -0.01 7.83 -0.15
CA ARG A 103 1.13 8.72 -0.49
C ARG A 103 2.42 7.97 -0.78
N GLY A 104 2.70 6.91 -0.02
CA GLY A 104 3.92 6.12 -0.18
C GLY A 104 4.04 5.49 -1.56
N LEU A 105 2.95 4.89 -2.05
CA LEU A 105 2.93 4.30 -3.39
C LEU A 105 2.88 5.34 -4.51
N ALA A 106 2.28 6.49 -4.28
CA ALA A 106 2.38 7.62 -5.21
C ALA A 106 3.83 8.10 -5.37
N MET A 107 4.61 8.17 -4.28
CA MET A 107 6.04 8.48 -4.35
C MET A 107 6.85 7.39 -5.06
N VAL A 108 6.59 6.11 -4.76
CA VAL A 108 7.19 4.98 -5.50
C VAL A 108 6.88 5.09 -6.99
N ALA A 109 5.63 5.37 -7.35
CA ALA A 109 5.23 5.59 -8.74
C ALA A 109 6.00 6.74 -9.37
N ALA A 110 6.12 7.88 -8.69
CA ALA A 110 6.78 9.08 -9.21
C ALA A 110 8.28 8.89 -9.51
N VAL A 111 8.97 8.01 -8.78
CA VAL A 111 10.43 7.80 -8.96
C VAL A 111 10.80 6.56 -9.76
N SER A 112 9.83 5.70 -10.08
CA SER A 112 10.05 4.44 -10.79
C SER A 112 9.71 4.53 -12.27
N GLU A 113 10.33 3.66 -13.06
CA GLU A 113 9.92 3.46 -14.46
C GLU A 113 8.65 2.60 -14.53
N THR A 114 8.66 1.49 -13.81
CA THR A 114 7.50 0.63 -13.60
C THR A 114 7.45 0.18 -12.15
N TRP A 115 6.25 -0.13 -11.69
CA TRP A 115 6.03 -0.69 -10.37
C TRP A 115 4.76 -1.54 -10.36
N GLY A 116 4.63 -2.38 -9.35
CA GLY A 116 3.46 -3.21 -9.18
C GLY A 116 3.42 -3.93 -7.85
N ALA A 117 2.35 -4.68 -7.66
CA ALA A 117 2.20 -5.62 -6.57
C ALA A 117 1.65 -6.92 -7.15
N ARG A 118 2.12 -8.07 -6.65
CA ARG A 118 1.59 -9.38 -7.01
C ARG A 118 1.42 -10.24 -5.76
N PRO A 119 0.44 -11.17 -5.73
CA PRO A 119 0.40 -12.22 -4.73
C PRO A 119 1.68 -13.05 -4.73
N ASP A 120 1.98 -13.62 -3.57
CA ASP A 120 3.06 -14.59 -3.40
C ASP A 120 2.58 -15.78 -2.59
N GLY A 121 2.05 -16.77 -3.31
CA GLY A 121 1.25 -17.84 -2.72
C GLY A 121 -0.02 -17.28 -2.05
N ASP A 122 -0.53 -18.01 -1.07
CA ASP A 122 -1.78 -17.68 -0.38
C ASP A 122 -1.58 -16.75 0.83
N SER A 123 -0.34 -16.58 1.29
CA SER A 123 -0.03 -15.93 2.57
C SER A 123 0.86 -14.69 2.45
N GLY A 124 1.16 -14.22 1.25
CA GLY A 124 2.06 -13.10 1.09
C GLY A 124 1.83 -12.31 -0.19
N LYS A 125 2.61 -11.25 -0.31
CA LYS A 125 2.68 -10.44 -1.51
C LYS A 125 4.08 -9.93 -1.75
N VAL A 126 4.33 -9.55 -2.99
CA VAL A 126 5.53 -8.82 -3.40
C VAL A 126 5.10 -7.49 -3.97
N VAL A 127 5.59 -6.40 -3.39
CA VAL A 127 5.51 -5.05 -3.96
C VAL A 127 6.87 -4.68 -4.52
N TRP A 128 6.92 -4.15 -5.74
CA TRP A 128 8.17 -3.95 -6.45
C TRP A 128 8.15 -2.67 -7.30
N PHE A 129 9.35 -2.17 -7.62
CA PHE A 129 9.55 -1.10 -8.58
C PHE A 129 10.86 -1.29 -9.35
N THR A 130 10.97 -0.63 -10.50
CA THR A 130 12.18 -0.63 -11.34
C THR A 130 12.73 0.77 -11.53
N LEU A 131 14.06 0.86 -11.62
CA LEU A 131 14.77 2.08 -12.01
C LEU A 131 15.63 1.84 -13.26
N PRO A 132 15.70 2.79 -14.20
CA PRO A 132 16.71 2.80 -15.26
C PRO A 132 18.10 2.51 -14.73
N THR A 133 18.85 1.62 -15.37
CA THR A 133 20.31 1.65 -15.22
C THR A 133 20.94 2.44 -16.38
N PRO A 134 22.05 3.17 -16.14
CA PRO A 134 22.73 3.95 -17.19
C PRO A 134 23.32 3.12 -18.35
N ALA A 135 23.35 1.79 -18.24
CA ALA A 135 24.00 0.90 -19.21
C ALA A 135 23.29 0.82 -20.58
N ALA A 136 22.07 1.36 -20.71
CA ALA A 136 21.33 1.39 -21.96
C ALA A 136 21.15 2.83 -22.46
N PRO A 137 21.49 3.15 -23.73
CA PRO A 137 21.11 4.44 -24.32
C PRO A 137 19.59 4.52 -24.35
N ARG A 138 19.02 5.41 -23.53
CA ARG A 138 17.58 5.66 -23.50
C ARG A 138 17.23 6.76 -24.50
N ALA A 139 16.37 6.42 -25.46
CA ALA A 139 15.57 7.42 -26.15
C ALA A 139 14.68 8.13 -25.10
N SER A 140 14.90 9.43 -24.95
CA SER A 140 14.14 10.26 -24.01
C SER A 140 12.67 10.32 -24.42
N ALA A 141 11.81 9.72 -23.62
CA ALA A 141 10.39 10.05 -23.58
C ALA A 141 9.95 10.03 -22.12
N ALA A 142 9.55 11.19 -21.61
CA ALA A 142 8.86 11.33 -20.33
C ALA A 142 7.54 10.55 -20.42
N ARG A 143 7.57 9.27 -20.01
CA ARG A 143 6.41 8.40 -19.96
C ARG A 143 5.91 8.39 -18.52
N PRO A 144 4.60 8.57 -18.26
CA PRO A 144 4.08 8.43 -16.91
C PRO A 144 4.32 6.99 -16.41
N PRO A 145 4.58 6.79 -15.11
CA PRO A 145 4.86 5.47 -14.55
C PRO A 145 3.69 4.54 -14.84
N ARG A 146 3.95 3.49 -15.61
CA ARG A 146 2.92 2.51 -15.95
C ARG A 146 2.80 1.52 -14.80
N ARG A 147 1.67 1.58 -14.09
CA ARG A 147 1.21 0.49 -13.24
C ARG A 147 1.01 -0.73 -14.13
N VAL A 148 1.66 -1.84 -13.82
CA VAL A 148 1.31 -3.12 -14.43
C VAL A 148 0.18 -3.72 -13.59
N ALA A 149 -1.04 -3.70 -14.13
CA ALA A 149 -2.21 -4.27 -13.52
C ALA A 149 -2.12 -5.80 -13.54
N GLY A 150 -1.88 -6.41 -12.38
CA GLY A 150 -2.24 -7.79 -12.10
C GLY A 150 -3.37 -7.78 -11.07
N PHE A 151 -4.60 -7.51 -11.49
CA PHE A 151 -5.77 -7.57 -10.63
C PHE A 151 -6.57 -8.82 -10.95
N ALA A 152 -6.87 -9.61 -9.92
CA ALA A 152 -8.09 -10.39 -9.91
C ALA A 152 -9.23 -9.39 -9.71
N GLU A 153 -10.08 -9.23 -10.72
CA GLU A 153 -11.39 -8.59 -10.54
C GLU A 153 -12.18 -9.44 -9.54
N VAL A 154 -12.42 -8.91 -8.34
CA VAL A 154 -13.48 -9.45 -7.49
C VAL A 154 -14.77 -8.83 -8.01
N GLY A 155 -15.45 -9.56 -8.89
CA GLY A 155 -16.81 -9.24 -9.29
C GLY A 155 -17.70 -9.19 -8.06
N LEU A 156 -18.18 -7.99 -7.71
CA LEU A 156 -19.35 -7.87 -6.84
C LEU A 156 -20.54 -8.42 -7.62
N ALA A 157 -20.93 -9.66 -7.29
CA ALA A 157 -22.26 -10.15 -7.60
C ALA A 157 -23.27 -9.27 -6.87
N ALA A 158 -23.99 -8.45 -7.63
CA ALA A 158 -25.17 -7.76 -7.16
C ALA A 158 -26.27 -8.79 -6.91
N ASP A 159 -26.44 -9.24 -5.66
CA ASP A 159 -27.65 -9.95 -5.27
C ASP A 159 -28.76 -8.91 -5.09
N GLY A 160 -29.63 -8.85 -6.10
CA GLY A 160 -30.80 -7.99 -6.12
C GLY A 160 -31.81 -8.46 -5.08
N ARG A 161 -31.80 -7.82 -3.90
CA ARG A 161 -32.95 -7.87 -2.99
C ARG A 161 -33.32 -6.47 -2.52
N ARG A 162 -34.30 -5.90 -3.23
CA ARG A 162 -35.00 -4.65 -2.90
C ARG A 162 -35.73 -4.82 -1.56
N PRO A 163 -35.60 -3.91 -0.58
CA PRO A 163 -36.46 -3.92 0.59
C PRO A 163 -37.87 -3.43 0.21
N GLU A 164 -38.89 -4.22 0.57
CA GLU A 164 -40.32 -3.88 0.44
C GLU A 164 -40.69 -2.70 1.37
N PRO A 165 -41.56 -1.77 0.94
CA PRO A 165 -42.03 -0.68 1.77
C PRO A 165 -43.17 -1.11 2.71
N VAL A 166 -43.06 -0.75 3.99
CA VAL A 166 -44.10 -0.93 5.02
C VAL A 166 -45.29 0.01 4.73
N PRO A 167 -46.56 -0.45 4.76
CA PRO A 167 -47.69 0.44 4.55
C PRO A 167 -48.00 1.27 5.80
N ALA A 168 -48.19 2.57 5.58
CA ALA A 168 -48.69 3.52 6.55
C ALA A 168 -50.16 3.23 6.89
N ARG A 169 -50.49 3.22 8.19
CA ARG A 169 -51.88 3.31 8.67
C ARG A 169 -52.13 4.71 9.23
N SER A 170 -53.16 5.38 8.73
CA SER A 170 -53.69 6.65 9.25
C SER A 170 -55.22 6.63 9.31
N ALA A 171 -55.74 7.49 10.21
CA ALA A 171 -57.12 7.88 10.56
C ALA A 171 -57.60 7.31 11.91
N ALA A 172 -57.67 8.10 13.01
CA ALA A 172 -58.70 9.12 13.38
C ALA A 172 -60.07 8.45 13.67
N ASP A 173 -60.88 8.73 14.71
CA ASP A 173 -61.13 9.80 15.70
C ASP A 173 -61.61 9.11 17.02
N GLY A 174 -61.73 9.65 18.23
CA GLY A 174 -61.78 11.00 18.77
C GLY A 174 -62.94 11.09 19.80
N HIS A 175 -62.67 11.22 21.12
CA HIS A 175 -63.47 12.04 22.06
C HIS A 175 -62.85 12.11 23.48
N ARG A 176 -63.02 13.27 24.11
CA ARG A 176 -62.47 13.78 25.39
C ARG A 176 -63.64 13.86 26.44
N PRO A 177 -63.50 14.56 27.59
CA PRO A 177 -62.69 14.40 28.83
C PRO A 177 -63.57 14.05 30.07
N GLU A 178 -62.97 13.84 31.26
CA GLU A 178 -63.09 14.74 32.44
C GLU A 178 -62.59 14.16 33.79
N HIS A 179 -62.19 15.11 34.64
CA HIS A 179 -62.07 15.11 36.11
C HIS A 179 -60.83 14.56 36.85
N ALA A 180 -60.05 15.53 37.34
CA ALA A 180 -59.19 15.48 38.53
C ALA A 180 -60.03 15.51 39.84
N PRO A 181 -59.46 15.24 41.04
CA PRO A 181 -58.69 16.27 41.74
C PRO A 181 -57.45 15.78 42.55
N ALA A 182 -56.72 16.79 43.05
CA ALA A 182 -55.42 16.83 43.72
C ALA A 182 -55.37 16.29 45.18
N ARG A 183 -54.16 15.92 45.66
CA ARG A 183 -53.45 16.25 46.95
C ARG A 183 -51.96 15.85 46.78
N SER A 184 -50.92 16.71 46.85
CA SER A 184 -50.28 17.48 47.94
C SER A 184 -49.32 16.69 48.88
N ALA A 185 -48.11 17.26 49.07
CA ALA A 185 -47.06 17.02 50.10
C ALA A 185 -46.11 15.81 49.92
N VAL A 186 -44.80 15.82 50.21
CA VAL A 186 -43.82 16.78 50.80
C VAL A 186 -42.39 16.23 50.54
N ALA A 187 -41.38 17.11 50.54
CA ALA A 187 -39.96 16.79 50.47
C ALA A 187 -39.39 16.27 51.82
N GLY A 188 -38.39 15.38 51.73
CA GLY A 188 -37.54 14.94 52.84
C GLY A 188 -36.25 14.35 52.30
#